data_AF-A0AAV0BXQ8-F1
#
_entry.id   AF-A0AAV0BXQ8-F1
#
_cell.length_a   1.000
_cell.length_b   1.000
_cell.length_c   1.000
_cell.angle_alpha   90.00
_cell.angle_beta   90.00
_cell.angle_gamma   90.00
#
_symmetry.space_group_name_H-M   'P 1'
#
loop_
_entity.id
_entity.type
_entity.pdbx_description
1 polymer ?
#
loop_
_entity_poly.entity_id
_entity_poly.type
_entity_poly.pdbx_seq_one_letter_code
_entity_poly.pdbx_strand_id
1 'polypeptide(L)'
;MTTNPNKDQFQMSDLSSSLPAAAAALSAEDRDGLVDALKEKLHSLARRHSNILETLTPTVRKRVEALMQIQSQRNELEAKFFEERAALEAKYQKQCEALYTKRYEIVNGIVEVEGISEASPHQGEDNGTEEKGVPYFWLNAMKMNEILTEEISERDEEALKYLKDIKCSRVEDSKGFKLEFFFEPNPFFKNTVLVKTYHMLDDDEPILEKATGTHIEWHPGKCLTQKILKKKPKKGSNYAKPITRTENCDSFFNFFNPPQVPDDDDEMDDDIAEDLHEQMELDYIGSTIRDRIIPHAVSWFTGGAAQADEFDDTVEDNECDEDEDLDDNDDEDGK
;
A
#
# COMPACT_ATOMS: atom_id res chain seq x y z
N MET A 1 32.38 -17.75 9.95
CA MET A 1 32.60 -16.30 9.73
C MET A 1 31.91 -15.59 10.87
N THR A 2 32.67 -14.85 11.66
CA THR A 2 32.23 -14.16 12.88
C THR A 2 31.35 -12.95 12.50
N THR A 3 30.05 -13.02 12.75
CA THR A 3 29.15 -11.88 12.64
C THR A 3 29.15 -11.11 13.96
N ASN A 4 29.44 -9.83 13.84
CA ASN A 4 29.65 -8.86 14.92
C ASN A 4 28.26 -8.36 15.38
N PRO A 5 27.86 -8.48 16.67
CA PRO A 5 26.51 -8.18 17.12
C PRO A 5 26.26 -6.68 17.38
N ASN A 6 26.91 -5.79 16.64
CA ASN A 6 27.03 -4.37 17.02
C ASN A 6 26.65 -3.40 15.88
N LYS A 7 25.68 -3.75 15.03
CA LYS A 7 25.30 -2.90 13.88
C LYS A 7 24.10 -1.99 14.10
N ASP A 8 23.36 -2.14 15.20
CA ASP A 8 22.29 -1.20 15.59
C ASP A 8 22.71 -0.39 16.83
N GLN A 9 23.76 0.40 16.67
CA GLN A 9 24.08 1.45 17.63
C GLN A 9 23.47 2.74 17.10
N PHE A 10 22.30 3.11 17.62
CA PHE A 10 21.67 4.41 17.42
C PHE A 10 22.72 5.52 17.66
N GLN A 11 23.16 6.21 16.61
CA GLN A 11 24.20 7.22 16.73
C GLN A 11 23.58 8.52 17.26
N MET A 12 24.03 8.97 18.43
CA MET A 12 23.51 10.18 19.10
C MET A 12 23.74 11.48 18.32
N SER A 13 24.54 11.42 17.25
CA SER A 13 24.70 12.51 16.28
C SER A 13 23.44 12.80 15.47
N ASP A 14 22.49 11.86 15.40
CA ASP A 14 21.27 11.99 14.56
C ASP A 14 20.10 12.67 15.29
N LEU A 15 20.25 13.00 16.59
CA LEU A 15 19.19 13.67 17.37
C LEU A 15 19.08 15.18 17.11
N SER A 16 20.14 15.81 16.57
CA SER A 16 20.04 17.21 16.11
C SER A 16 19.18 17.36 14.87
N SER A 17 19.00 16.27 14.11
CA SER A 17 18.26 16.21 12.86
C SER A 17 16.86 15.60 12.99
N SER A 18 16.39 15.27 14.20
CA SER A 18 15.09 14.59 14.42
C SER A 18 14.29 15.21 15.57
N LEU A 19 14.28 16.54 15.66
CA LEU A 19 13.48 17.28 16.64
C LEU A 19 12.05 17.52 16.13
N PRO A 20 11.00 17.36 16.97
CA PRO A 20 9.61 17.60 16.56
C PRO A 20 9.35 19.08 16.22
N ALA A 21 8.48 19.34 15.25
CA ALA A 21 8.21 20.65 14.64
C ALA A 21 7.88 21.79 15.64
N ALA A 22 7.28 21.48 16.80
CA ALA A 22 7.03 22.44 17.88
C ALA A 22 8.30 23.11 18.45
N ALA A 23 9.47 22.51 18.22
CA ALA A 23 10.78 23.04 18.59
C ALA A 23 11.31 24.13 17.63
N ALA A 24 10.78 24.20 16.40
CA ALA A 24 11.35 25.03 15.34
C ALA A 24 11.06 26.54 15.49
N ALA A 25 9.99 26.89 16.23
CA ALA A 25 9.64 28.26 16.60
C ALA A 25 10.60 28.89 17.64
N LEU A 26 11.52 28.08 18.17
CA LEU A 26 12.51 28.47 19.16
C LEU A 26 13.76 29.03 18.46
N SER A 27 14.48 29.95 19.12
CA SER A 27 15.73 30.49 18.56
C SER A 27 16.77 29.38 18.35
N ALA A 28 17.80 29.60 17.53
CA ALA A 28 18.84 28.60 17.32
C ALA A 28 19.50 28.14 18.64
N GLU A 29 19.63 29.04 19.62
CA GLU A 29 20.13 28.74 20.97
C GLU A 29 19.16 27.88 21.78
N ASP A 30 17.85 28.09 21.62
CA ASP A 30 16.82 27.29 22.27
C ASP A 30 16.60 25.93 21.59
N ARG A 31 16.82 25.82 20.26
CA ARG A 31 16.84 24.55 19.50
C ARG A 31 18.05 23.72 19.90
N ASP A 32 19.25 24.29 19.96
CA ASP A 32 20.44 23.61 20.49
C ASP A 32 20.21 23.17 21.95
N GLY A 33 19.58 24.02 22.78
CA GLY A 33 19.17 23.66 24.13
C GLY A 33 18.17 22.49 24.20
N LEU A 34 17.26 22.38 23.23
CA LEU A 34 16.29 21.29 23.16
C LEU A 34 16.91 20.00 22.60
N VAL A 35 17.78 20.07 21.59
CA VAL A 35 18.59 18.95 21.12
C VAL A 35 19.43 18.42 22.27
N ASP A 36 20.08 19.31 23.02
CA ASP A 36 20.88 18.93 24.17
C ASP A 36 20.01 18.34 25.30
N ALA A 37 18.80 18.85 25.52
CA ALA A 37 17.83 18.28 26.46
C ALA A 37 17.28 16.91 26.01
N LEU A 38 17.12 16.68 24.72
CA LEU A 38 16.69 15.40 24.15
C LEU A 38 17.83 14.39 24.09
N LYS A 39 19.05 14.82 23.78
CA LYS A 39 20.27 14.03 23.96
C LYS A 39 20.45 13.69 25.43
N GLU A 40 20.26 14.62 26.36
CA GLU A 40 20.26 14.34 27.81
C GLU A 40 19.15 13.38 28.21
N LYS A 41 17.93 13.51 27.67
CA LYS A 41 16.80 12.59 27.95
C LYS A 41 17.03 11.21 27.36
N LEU A 42 17.56 11.10 26.14
CA LEU A 42 17.88 9.83 25.50
C LEU A 42 19.08 9.19 26.17
N HIS A 43 20.10 9.96 26.55
CA HIS A 43 21.18 9.51 27.41
C HIS A 43 20.69 9.12 28.80
N SER A 44 19.67 9.79 29.35
CA SER A 44 19.02 9.47 30.62
C SER A 44 18.17 8.20 30.52
N LEU A 45 17.49 7.97 29.38
CA LEU A 45 16.75 6.75 29.05
C LEU A 45 17.71 5.58 28.82
N ALA A 46 18.74 5.75 28.01
CA ALA A 46 19.80 4.77 27.81
C ALA A 46 20.55 4.50 29.13
N ARG A 47 20.84 5.54 29.94
CA ARG A 47 21.35 5.38 31.31
C ARG A 47 20.33 4.74 32.23
N ARG A 48 19.02 4.88 32.02
CA ARG A 48 17.97 4.21 32.81
C ARG A 48 17.91 2.73 32.46
N HIS A 49 17.97 2.38 31.18
CA HIS A 49 18.03 0.99 30.72
C HIS A 49 19.35 0.32 31.16
N SER A 50 20.49 1.03 31.08
CA SER A 50 21.76 0.55 31.66
C SER A 50 21.71 0.53 33.20
N ASN A 51 21.07 1.52 33.83
CA ASN A 51 20.88 1.55 35.28
C ASN A 51 19.99 0.42 35.76
N ILE A 52 18.97 -0.01 35.01
CA ILE A 52 18.15 -1.15 35.44
C ILE A 52 19.05 -2.36 35.60
N LEU A 53 19.88 -2.72 34.62
CA LEU A 53 20.83 -3.82 34.75
C LEU A 53 21.87 -3.61 35.87
N GLU A 54 22.31 -2.37 36.08
CA GLU A 54 23.29 -2.01 37.12
C GLU A 54 22.72 -1.96 38.54
N THR A 55 21.44 -1.61 38.70
CA THR A 55 20.69 -1.53 39.97
C THR A 55 20.16 -2.89 40.43
N LEU A 56 20.08 -3.86 39.52
CA LEU A 56 19.72 -5.24 39.86
C LEU A 56 20.82 -5.89 40.71
N THR A 57 20.39 -6.66 41.72
CA THR A 57 21.31 -7.49 42.50
C THR A 57 22.05 -8.48 41.58
N PRO A 58 23.27 -8.93 41.93
CA PRO A 58 24.05 -9.86 41.10
C PRO A 58 23.27 -11.13 40.71
N THR A 59 22.41 -11.62 41.61
CA THR A 59 21.55 -12.79 41.36
C THR A 59 20.47 -12.50 40.33
N VAL A 60 19.82 -11.33 40.37
CA VAL A 60 18.78 -10.98 39.40
C VAL A 60 19.39 -10.63 38.05
N ARG A 61 20.56 -9.96 38.02
CA ARG A 61 21.30 -9.71 36.77
C ARG A 61 21.62 -11.00 36.02
N LYS A 62 22.15 -12.02 36.71
CA LYS A 62 22.39 -13.35 36.11
C LYS A 62 21.14 -14.01 35.55
N ARG A 63 19.97 -13.78 36.16
CA ARG A 63 18.68 -14.27 35.63
C ARG A 63 18.28 -13.52 34.36
N VAL A 64 18.45 -12.20 34.33
CA VAL A 64 18.17 -11.38 33.13
C VAL A 64 19.11 -11.74 31.99
N GLU A 65 20.40 -11.95 32.26
CA GLU A 65 21.36 -12.44 31.26
C GLU A 65 20.93 -13.79 30.67
N ALA A 66 20.43 -14.71 31.49
CA ALA A 66 19.86 -15.99 31.02
C ALA A 66 18.60 -15.78 30.16
N LEU A 67 17.71 -14.85 30.53
CA LEU A 67 16.54 -14.49 29.72
C LEU A 67 16.95 -13.88 28.37
N MET A 68 17.97 -13.02 28.34
CA MET A 68 18.51 -12.47 27.10
C MET A 68 19.09 -13.55 26.20
N GLN A 69 19.75 -14.57 26.78
CA GLN A 69 20.25 -15.71 26.01
C GLN A 69 19.10 -16.53 25.40
N ILE A 70 18.01 -16.74 26.14
CA ILE A 70 16.79 -17.40 25.62
C ILE A 70 16.17 -16.57 24.49
N GLN A 71 16.09 -15.24 24.66
CA GLN A 71 15.59 -14.33 23.64
C GLN A 71 16.45 -14.39 22.36
N SER A 72 17.77 -14.45 22.49
CA SER A 72 18.68 -14.64 21.35
C SER A 72 18.40 -15.95 20.61
N GLN A 73 18.18 -17.05 21.34
CA GLN A 73 17.83 -18.34 20.74
C GLN A 73 16.47 -18.29 20.02
N ARG A 74 15.49 -17.55 20.55
CA ARG A 74 14.21 -17.32 19.89
C ARG A 74 14.40 -16.58 18.57
N ASN A 75 15.15 -15.48 18.59
CA ASN A 75 15.43 -14.68 17.38
C ASN A 75 16.17 -15.50 16.31
N GLU A 76 17.06 -16.41 16.71
CA GLU A 76 17.72 -17.34 15.78
C GLU A 76 16.74 -18.33 15.12
N LEU A 77 15.73 -18.81 15.85
CA LEU A 77 14.68 -19.67 15.29
C LEU A 77 13.74 -18.89 14.37
N GLU A 78 13.37 -17.68 14.77
CA GLU A 78 12.55 -16.75 13.99
C GLU A 78 13.22 -16.39 12.65
N ALA A 79 14.53 -16.10 12.65
CA ALA A 79 15.28 -15.87 11.42
C ALA A 79 15.24 -17.08 10.46
N LYS A 80 15.33 -18.31 10.98
CA LYS A 80 15.19 -19.52 10.17
C LYS A 80 13.77 -19.68 9.62
N PHE A 81 12.76 -19.39 10.43
CA PHE A 81 11.37 -19.42 9.98
C PHE A 81 11.16 -18.46 8.79
N PHE A 82 11.68 -17.25 8.86
CA PHE A 82 11.58 -16.28 7.76
C PHE A 82 12.34 -16.71 6.51
N GLU A 83 13.53 -17.29 6.65
CA GLU A 83 14.28 -17.85 5.52
C GLU A 83 13.49 -18.98 4.83
N GLU A 84 12.93 -19.91 5.60
CA GLU A 84 12.11 -21.02 5.09
C GLU A 84 10.81 -20.52 4.45
N ARG A 85 10.13 -19.54 5.06
CA ARG A 85 8.90 -18.94 4.51
C ARG A 85 9.19 -18.22 3.19
N ALA A 86 10.24 -17.40 3.13
CA ALA A 86 10.62 -16.69 1.91
C ALA A 86 10.97 -17.67 0.77
N ALA A 87 11.67 -18.77 1.08
CA ALA A 87 11.94 -19.81 0.10
C ALA A 87 10.67 -20.53 -0.38
N LEU A 88 9.70 -20.76 0.52
CA LEU A 88 8.41 -21.36 0.20
C LEU A 88 7.56 -20.45 -0.69
N GLU A 89 7.45 -19.17 -0.33
CA GLU A 89 6.76 -18.15 -1.12
C GLU A 89 7.36 -18.04 -2.52
N ALA A 90 8.70 -17.94 -2.63
CA ALA A 90 9.38 -17.86 -3.92
C ALA A 90 9.12 -19.12 -4.80
N LYS A 91 9.01 -20.29 -4.19
CA LYS A 91 8.68 -21.54 -4.89
C LYS A 91 7.26 -21.52 -5.46
N TYR A 92 6.27 -21.07 -4.70
CA TYR A 92 4.88 -21.03 -5.15
C TYR A 92 4.59 -19.84 -6.08
N GLN A 93 5.27 -18.71 -5.87
CA GLN A 93 5.20 -17.56 -6.77
C GLN A 93 5.56 -17.95 -8.20
N LYS A 94 6.66 -18.69 -8.41
CA LYS A 94 7.04 -19.19 -9.74
C LYS A 94 6.00 -20.11 -10.38
N GLN A 95 5.28 -20.89 -9.57
CA GLN A 95 4.20 -21.74 -10.07
C GLN A 95 2.97 -20.90 -10.45
N CYS A 96 2.64 -19.89 -9.65
CA CYS A 96 1.57 -18.93 -9.95
C CYS A 96 1.88 -18.09 -11.19
N GLU A 97 3.12 -17.63 -11.39
CA GLU A 97 3.56 -16.88 -12.58
C GLU A 97 3.28 -17.65 -13.89
N ALA A 98 3.48 -18.97 -13.89
CA ALA A 98 3.15 -19.81 -15.04
C ALA A 98 1.64 -19.82 -15.32
N LEU A 99 0.80 -19.79 -14.28
CA LEU A 99 -0.66 -19.70 -14.43
C LEU A 99 -1.11 -18.30 -14.87
N TYR A 100 -0.50 -17.25 -14.33
CA TYR A 100 -0.78 -15.87 -14.74
C TYR A 100 -0.37 -15.60 -16.18
N THR A 101 0.71 -16.22 -16.66
CA THR A 101 1.11 -16.15 -18.08
C THR A 101 0.03 -16.78 -18.98
N LYS A 102 -0.51 -17.94 -18.61
CA LYS A 102 -1.63 -18.55 -19.34
C LYS A 102 -2.89 -17.68 -19.32
N ARG A 103 -3.22 -17.09 -18.16
CA ARG A 103 -4.34 -16.14 -18.05
C ARG A 103 -4.12 -14.95 -18.99
N TYR A 104 -2.92 -14.38 -19.01
CA TYR A 104 -2.57 -13.28 -19.90
C TYR A 104 -2.79 -13.65 -21.37
N GLU A 105 -2.31 -14.82 -21.79
CA GLU A 105 -2.47 -15.32 -23.17
C GLU A 105 -3.95 -15.45 -23.57
N ILE A 106 -4.80 -15.94 -22.67
CA ILE A 106 -6.25 -16.09 -22.92
C ILE A 106 -6.94 -14.72 -22.92
N VAL A 107 -6.70 -13.90 -21.91
CA VAL A 107 -7.31 -12.55 -21.77
C VAL A 107 -6.98 -11.67 -22.97
N ASN A 108 -5.78 -11.80 -23.54
CA ASN A 108 -5.36 -11.01 -24.71
C ASN A 108 -5.60 -11.73 -26.05
N GLY A 109 -6.23 -12.90 -26.06
CA GLY A 109 -6.56 -13.63 -27.30
C GLY A 109 -5.34 -14.11 -28.09
N ILE A 110 -4.22 -14.36 -27.41
CA ILE A 110 -2.98 -14.91 -28.01
C ILE A 110 -3.14 -16.42 -28.24
N VAL A 111 -3.85 -17.10 -27.31
CA VAL A 111 -4.15 -18.53 -27.38
C VAL A 111 -5.66 -18.72 -27.36
N GLU A 112 -6.17 -19.45 -28.35
CA GLU A 112 -7.57 -19.89 -28.39
C GLU A 112 -7.77 -21.07 -27.44
N VAL A 113 -8.85 -21.03 -26.64
CA VAL A 113 -9.17 -22.10 -25.69
C VAL A 113 -9.87 -23.25 -26.43
N GLU A 114 -9.46 -24.49 -26.14
CA GLU A 114 -10.08 -25.69 -26.70
C GLU A 114 -11.60 -25.70 -26.45
N GLY A 115 -12.40 -25.70 -27.53
CA GLY A 115 -13.87 -25.70 -27.48
C GLY A 115 -14.55 -24.47 -28.11
N ILE A 116 -13.82 -23.40 -28.43
CA ILE A 116 -14.39 -22.18 -29.04
C ILE A 116 -14.67 -22.35 -30.56
N SER A 117 -14.10 -23.38 -31.21
CA SER A 117 -14.26 -23.60 -32.66
C SER A 117 -15.55 -24.34 -33.09
N GLU A 118 -16.42 -24.81 -32.18
CA GLU A 118 -17.57 -25.66 -32.57
C GLU A 118 -18.93 -25.34 -31.89
N ALA A 119 -19.26 -24.08 -31.58
CA ALA A 119 -20.61 -23.75 -31.07
C ALA A 119 -21.27 -22.52 -31.75
N SER A 120 -21.94 -22.83 -32.86
CA SER A 120 -23.16 -22.23 -33.44
C SER A 120 -23.17 -20.82 -34.10
N PRO A 121 -23.66 -20.73 -35.36
CA PRO A 121 -23.97 -19.47 -36.03
C PRO A 121 -25.42 -19.04 -35.71
N HIS A 122 -25.61 -17.97 -34.94
CA HIS A 122 -26.89 -17.26 -34.93
C HIS A 122 -26.71 -15.74 -34.83
N GLN A 123 -26.84 -15.12 -36.02
CA GLN A 123 -27.42 -13.81 -36.35
C GLN A 123 -27.38 -12.68 -35.32
N GLY A 124 -26.53 -11.69 -35.63
CA GLY A 124 -26.72 -10.28 -35.33
C GLY A 124 -25.84 -9.47 -36.28
N GLU A 125 -26.43 -8.72 -37.21
CA GLU A 125 -25.72 -7.78 -38.06
C GLU A 125 -25.29 -6.56 -37.21
N ASP A 126 -23.99 -6.37 -36.97
CA ASP A 126 -23.29 -5.10 -37.22
C ASP A 126 -21.76 -5.30 -37.19
N ASN A 127 -21.07 -4.43 -37.91
CA ASN A 127 -19.69 -4.53 -38.34
C ASN A 127 -18.65 -4.40 -37.21
N GLY A 128 -17.70 -5.33 -37.21
CA GLY A 128 -16.28 -4.95 -37.26
C GLY A 128 -15.51 -4.87 -35.94
N THR A 129 -15.17 -6.02 -35.37
CA THR A 129 -13.81 -6.45 -34.99
C THR A 129 -13.93 -7.89 -34.47
N GLU A 130 -13.10 -8.83 -34.93
CA GLU A 130 -12.97 -10.12 -34.24
C GLU A 130 -12.65 -9.82 -32.76
N GLU A 131 -13.54 -10.17 -31.84
CA GLU A 131 -13.31 -10.01 -30.40
C GLU A 131 -12.20 -11.00 -29.99
N LYS A 132 -10.96 -10.53 -30.06
CA LYS A 132 -9.79 -11.30 -29.62
C LYS A 132 -9.66 -11.17 -28.11
N GLY A 133 -9.70 -12.30 -27.42
CA GLY A 133 -9.51 -12.38 -25.97
C GLY A 133 -10.76 -12.00 -25.17
N VAL A 134 -10.55 -11.42 -23.99
CA VAL A 134 -11.60 -10.99 -23.06
C VAL A 134 -11.53 -9.47 -22.91
N PRO A 135 -12.36 -8.72 -23.66
CA PRO A 135 -12.34 -7.26 -23.62
C PRO A 135 -12.52 -6.70 -22.21
N TYR A 136 -11.72 -5.68 -21.88
CA TYR A 136 -11.83 -4.90 -20.64
C TYR A 136 -11.75 -5.74 -19.34
N PHE A 137 -11.11 -6.92 -19.41
CA PHE A 137 -11.02 -7.86 -18.30
C PHE A 137 -10.57 -7.20 -16.99
N TRP A 138 -9.44 -6.49 -17.00
CA TRP A 138 -8.92 -5.86 -15.79
C TRP A 138 -9.76 -4.69 -15.30
N LEU A 139 -10.29 -3.86 -16.21
CA LEU A 139 -11.19 -2.77 -15.84
C LEU A 139 -12.42 -3.32 -15.10
N ASN A 140 -13.08 -4.33 -15.67
CA ASN A 140 -14.27 -4.93 -15.07
C ASN A 140 -13.94 -5.65 -13.75
N ALA A 141 -12.79 -6.34 -13.66
CA ALA A 141 -12.35 -6.96 -12.42
C ALA A 141 -12.10 -5.92 -11.31
N MET A 142 -11.42 -4.82 -11.62
CA MET A 142 -11.16 -3.76 -10.63
C MET A 142 -12.44 -3.05 -10.21
N LYS A 143 -13.37 -2.77 -11.13
CA LYS A 143 -14.65 -2.12 -10.81
C LYS A 143 -15.60 -2.97 -9.97
N MET A 144 -15.38 -4.29 -9.89
CA MET A 144 -16.18 -5.15 -9.03
C MET A 144 -15.72 -5.09 -7.57
N ASN A 145 -14.51 -4.58 -7.31
CA ASN A 145 -14.01 -4.37 -5.95
C ASN A 145 -14.41 -2.98 -5.45
N GLU A 146 -14.98 -2.91 -4.24
CA GLU A 146 -15.55 -1.68 -3.68
C GLU A 146 -14.51 -0.56 -3.53
N ILE A 147 -13.32 -0.89 -3.01
CA ILE A 147 -12.24 0.08 -2.81
C ILE A 147 -11.77 0.65 -4.15
N LEU A 148 -11.60 -0.20 -5.16
CA LEU A 148 -11.11 0.24 -6.46
C LEU A 148 -12.15 0.97 -7.29
N THR A 149 -13.44 0.64 -7.13
CA THR A 149 -14.48 1.31 -7.92
C THR A 149 -14.68 2.76 -7.50
N GLU A 150 -14.39 3.13 -6.25
CA GLU A 150 -14.47 4.50 -5.76
C GLU A 150 -13.35 5.38 -6.35
N GLU A 151 -12.20 4.76 -6.61
CA GLU A 151 -11.00 5.43 -7.14
C GLU A 151 -11.01 5.58 -8.68
N ILE A 152 -11.77 4.72 -9.37
CA ILE A 152 -11.86 4.72 -10.84
C ILE A 152 -12.98 5.68 -11.28
N SER A 153 -12.59 6.84 -11.82
CA SER A 153 -13.56 7.76 -12.43
C SER A 153 -13.98 7.31 -13.84
N GLU A 154 -15.13 7.77 -14.31
CA GLU A 154 -15.64 7.48 -15.67
C GLU A 154 -14.62 7.82 -16.78
N ARG A 155 -13.77 8.82 -16.57
CA ARG A 155 -12.73 9.22 -17.54
C ARG A 155 -11.55 8.25 -17.54
N ASP A 156 -11.26 7.61 -16.40
CA ASP A 156 -10.18 6.65 -16.26
C ASP A 156 -10.54 5.33 -16.95
N GLU A 157 -11.81 4.95 -16.95
CA GLU A 157 -12.31 3.75 -17.63
C GLU A 157 -11.84 3.68 -19.08
N GLU A 158 -11.93 4.79 -19.82
CA GLU A 158 -11.53 4.83 -21.23
C GLU A 158 -10.03 4.54 -21.45
N ALA A 159 -9.17 4.88 -20.48
CA ALA A 159 -7.75 4.52 -20.52
C ALA A 159 -7.51 3.09 -20.01
N LEU A 160 -8.22 2.67 -18.97
CA LEU A 160 -8.14 1.33 -18.39
C LEU A 160 -8.65 0.23 -19.33
N LYS A 161 -9.48 0.56 -20.32
CA LYS A 161 -9.84 -0.36 -21.42
C LYS A 161 -8.62 -0.92 -22.17
N TYR A 162 -7.49 -0.22 -22.15
CA TYR A 162 -6.23 -0.63 -22.79
C TYR A 162 -5.31 -1.44 -21.86
N LEU A 163 -5.73 -1.73 -20.63
CA LEU A 163 -4.95 -2.49 -19.65
C LEU A 163 -4.96 -3.99 -19.99
N LYS A 164 -3.80 -4.54 -20.29
CA LYS A 164 -3.58 -5.93 -20.73
C LYS A 164 -3.31 -6.89 -19.59
N ASP A 165 -2.54 -6.41 -18.60
CA ASP A 165 -2.07 -7.23 -17.50
C ASP A 165 -1.71 -6.37 -16.29
N ILE A 166 -1.83 -6.97 -15.11
CA ILE A 166 -1.31 -6.44 -13.85
C ILE A 166 -0.43 -7.52 -13.23
N LYS A 167 0.83 -7.19 -12.99
CA LYS A 167 1.78 -8.10 -12.33
C LYS A 167 2.26 -7.53 -11.01
N CYS A 168 2.53 -8.41 -10.06
CA CYS A 168 3.21 -8.09 -8.83
C CYS A 168 4.51 -8.87 -8.74
N SER A 169 5.59 -8.21 -8.35
CA SER A 169 6.87 -8.86 -8.04
C SER A 169 7.54 -8.21 -6.84
N ARG A 170 8.35 -8.98 -6.12
CA ARG A 170 9.20 -8.45 -5.04
C ARG A 170 10.30 -7.54 -5.62
N VAL A 171 10.71 -6.54 -4.86
CA VAL A 171 11.86 -5.70 -5.22
C VAL A 171 13.14 -6.48 -4.90
N GLU A 172 14.10 -6.50 -5.84
CA GLU A 172 15.26 -7.40 -5.77
C GLU A 172 16.29 -6.97 -4.69
N ASP A 173 16.40 -5.67 -4.43
CA ASP A 173 17.38 -5.07 -3.51
C ASP A 173 16.75 -4.41 -2.27
N SER A 174 15.43 -4.46 -2.10
CA SER A 174 14.74 -3.90 -0.92
C SER A 174 13.56 -4.76 -0.51
N LYS A 175 13.18 -4.68 0.76
CA LYS A 175 11.91 -5.24 1.24
C LYS A 175 10.76 -4.48 0.57
N GLY A 176 9.71 -5.20 0.20
CA GLY A 176 8.55 -4.66 -0.52
C GLY A 176 8.31 -5.23 -1.92
N PHE A 177 7.44 -4.56 -2.67
CA PHE A 177 6.89 -5.09 -3.92
C PHE A 177 6.63 -3.98 -4.94
N LYS A 178 6.58 -4.36 -6.22
CA LYS A 178 6.16 -3.48 -7.31
C LYS A 178 4.95 -4.05 -8.04
N LEU A 179 4.02 -3.16 -8.39
CA LEU A 179 2.89 -3.41 -9.25
C LEU A 179 3.19 -2.84 -10.64
N GLU A 180 3.04 -3.67 -11.66
CA GLU A 180 3.33 -3.34 -13.06
C GLU A 180 2.06 -3.48 -13.89
N PHE A 181 1.57 -2.37 -14.42
CA PHE A 181 0.36 -2.28 -15.22
C PHE A 181 0.74 -2.15 -16.69
N PHE A 182 0.43 -3.17 -17.49
CA PHE A 182 0.82 -3.26 -18.90
C PHE A 182 -0.29 -2.74 -19.79
N PHE A 183 -0.03 -1.68 -20.55
CA PHE A 183 -1.01 -1.06 -21.44
C PHE A 183 -0.69 -1.31 -22.90
N GLU A 184 -1.74 -1.42 -23.72
CA GLU A 184 -1.61 -1.25 -25.16
C GLU A 184 -1.29 0.19 -25.54
N PRO A 185 -0.74 0.41 -26.77
CA PRO A 185 -0.73 1.74 -27.36
C PRO A 185 -2.13 2.35 -27.30
N ASN A 186 -2.27 3.46 -26.60
CA ASN A 186 -3.55 4.06 -26.26
C ASN A 186 -3.52 5.57 -26.53
N PRO A 187 -4.69 6.24 -26.68
CA PRO A 187 -4.75 7.66 -27.03
C PRO A 187 -4.50 8.60 -25.85
N PHE A 188 -4.20 8.10 -24.64
CA PHE A 188 -4.09 8.91 -23.43
C PHE A 188 -2.64 9.22 -23.06
N PHE A 189 -1.76 8.24 -23.09
CA PHE A 189 -0.35 8.38 -22.71
C PHE A 189 0.55 7.44 -23.52
N LYS A 190 1.85 7.75 -23.53
CA LYS A 190 2.85 6.97 -24.30
C LYS A 190 3.36 5.73 -23.59
N ASN A 191 3.28 5.70 -22.25
CA ASN A 191 3.81 4.61 -21.45
C ASN A 191 3.16 3.28 -21.83
N THR A 192 3.97 2.25 -22.02
CA THR A 192 3.48 0.86 -22.20
C THR A 192 3.36 0.13 -20.88
N VAL A 193 4.08 0.58 -19.85
CA VAL A 193 4.03 0.03 -18.49
C VAL A 193 4.01 1.20 -17.51
N LEU A 194 3.04 1.18 -16.59
CA LEU A 194 3.02 2.05 -15.42
C LEU A 194 3.39 1.20 -14.20
N VAL A 195 4.37 1.65 -13.44
CA VAL A 195 4.89 0.93 -12.26
C VAL A 195 4.62 1.75 -11.01
N LYS A 196 4.13 1.08 -9.96
CA LYS A 196 4.09 1.57 -8.58
C LYS A 196 4.96 0.65 -7.74
N THR A 197 5.89 1.21 -6.98
CA THR A 197 6.83 0.47 -6.13
C THR A 197 6.65 0.88 -4.69
N TYR A 198 6.52 -0.13 -3.83
CA TYR A 198 6.39 -0.03 -2.39
C TYR A 198 7.69 -0.52 -1.76
N HIS A 199 8.36 0.36 -1.03
CA HIS A 199 9.51 0.04 -0.19
C HIS A 199 8.99 -0.13 1.24
N MET A 200 9.21 -1.30 1.82
CA MET A 200 8.72 -1.65 3.15
C MET A 200 9.89 -1.71 4.14
N LEU A 201 9.66 -1.35 5.40
CA LEU A 201 10.69 -1.50 6.44
C LEU A 201 10.88 -2.97 6.84
N ASP A 202 9.81 -3.74 6.78
CA ASP A 202 9.81 -5.18 7.04
C ASP A 202 8.96 -5.97 6.03
N ASP A 203 9.29 -7.25 5.85
CA ASP A 203 8.51 -8.20 5.06
C ASP A 203 7.34 -8.77 5.88
N ASP A 204 7.46 -8.74 7.22
CA ASP A 204 6.52 -9.30 8.18
C ASP A 204 5.52 -8.29 8.72
N GLU A 205 6.01 -7.09 9.02
CA GLU A 205 5.18 -5.97 9.41
C GLU A 205 5.01 -5.08 8.20
N PRO A 206 3.77 -4.87 7.70
CA PRO A 206 3.51 -4.11 6.48
C PRO A 206 3.66 -2.60 6.71
N ILE A 207 4.81 -2.17 7.21
CA ILE A 207 5.13 -0.77 7.45
C ILE A 207 5.76 -0.21 6.18
N LEU A 208 5.01 0.66 5.52
CA LEU A 208 5.44 1.38 4.33
C LEU A 208 6.51 2.41 4.69
N GLU A 209 7.70 2.27 4.09
CA GLU A 209 8.77 3.27 4.19
C GLU A 209 8.57 4.37 3.14
N LYS A 210 8.34 3.96 1.89
CA LYS A 210 8.25 4.86 0.75
C LYS A 210 7.48 4.24 -0.40
N ALA A 211 6.66 5.05 -1.07
CA ALA A 211 6.05 4.68 -2.34
C ALA A 211 6.64 5.52 -3.49
N THR A 212 6.94 4.89 -4.62
CA THR A 212 7.36 5.57 -5.85
C THR A 212 6.49 5.14 -7.01
N GLY A 213 6.13 6.06 -7.89
CA GLY A 213 5.27 5.78 -9.03
C GLY A 213 5.85 6.30 -10.34
N THR A 214 5.39 5.72 -11.44
CA THR A 214 5.84 6.08 -12.78
C THR A 214 5.22 7.39 -13.23
N HIS A 215 6.07 8.32 -13.69
CA HIS A 215 5.59 9.53 -14.35
C HIS A 215 4.86 9.20 -15.66
N ILE A 216 3.59 9.63 -15.76
CA ILE A 216 2.73 9.36 -16.92
C ILE A 216 2.97 10.43 -17.99
N GLU A 217 3.43 9.99 -19.16
CA GLU A 217 3.65 10.83 -20.34
C GLU A 217 2.35 11.05 -21.13
N TRP A 218 1.47 11.90 -20.58
CA TRP A 218 0.19 12.23 -21.19
C TRP A 218 0.32 12.84 -22.58
N HIS A 219 -0.58 12.44 -23.48
CA HIS A 219 -0.79 13.13 -24.74
C HIS A 219 -1.44 14.51 -24.53
N PRO A 220 -1.24 15.46 -25.47
CA PRO A 220 -1.79 16.81 -25.34
C PRO A 220 -3.30 16.83 -25.09
N GLY A 221 -3.72 17.39 -23.96
CA GLY A 221 -5.14 17.50 -23.58
C GLY A 221 -5.79 16.19 -23.11
N LYS A 222 -5.00 15.15 -22.82
CA LYS A 222 -5.47 13.83 -22.39
C LYS A 222 -5.13 13.50 -20.93
N CYS A 223 -4.55 14.44 -20.21
CA CYS A 223 -4.27 14.30 -18.78
C CYS A 223 -5.58 14.06 -18.01
N LEU A 224 -5.68 12.90 -17.34
CA LEU A 224 -6.87 12.51 -16.59
C LEU A 224 -6.87 13.03 -15.14
N THR A 225 -5.67 13.26 -14.59
CA THR A 225 -5.44 13.77 -13.23
C THR A 225 -5.64 15.28 -13.09
N GLN A 226 -5.83 16.00 -14.20
CA GLN A 226 -5.99 17.45 -14.21
C GLN A 226 -7.13 17.91 -15.11
N LYS A 227 -7.90 18.91 -14.66
CA LYS A 227 -8.96 19.58 -15.43
C LYS A 227 -8.53 21.00 -15.81
N ILE A 228 -8.75 21.35 -17.07
CA ILE A 228 -8.45 22.68 -17.61
C ILE A 228 -9.71 23.57 -17.54
N LEU A 229 -9.71 24.54 -16.63
CA LEU A 229 -10.76 25.55 -16.51
C LEU A 229 -10.39 26.81 -17.29
N LYS A 230 -11.18 27.12 -18.33
CA LYS A 230 -11.04 28.38 -19.08
C LYS A 230 -11.91 29.46 -18.45
N LYS A 231 -11.31 30.45 -17.80
CA LYS A 231 -12.05 31.65 -17.34
C LYS A 231 -12.22 32.63 -18.50
N LYS A 232 -13.46 33.08 -18.73
CA LYS A 232 -13.75 34.18 -19.66
C LYS A 232 -13.05 35.46 -19.17
N PRO A 233 -12.39 36.22 -20.04
CA PRO A 233 -11.74 37.47 -19.65
C PRO A 233 -12.76 38.46 -19.07
N LYS A 234 -12.36 39.22 -18.05
CA LYS A 234 -13.21 40.28 -17.46
C LYS A 234 -13.62 41.27 -18.56
N LYS A 235 -14.90 41.61 -18.59
CA LYS A 235 -15.53 42.52 -19.57
C LYS A 235 -14.86 43.91 -19.43
N GLY A 236 -13.98 44.28 -20.37
CA GLY A 236 -13.30 45.59 -20.36
C GLY A 236 -11.89 45.64 -20.98
N SER A 237 -11.23 44.51 -21.24
CA SER A 237 -9.90 44.50 -21.89
C SER A 237 -10.00 43.97 -23.32
N ASN A 238 -9.81 44.84 -24.31
CA ASN A 238 -9.90 44.53 -25.75
C ASN A 238 -8.77 43.64 -26.28
N TYR A 239 -7.88 43.11 -25.41
CA TYR A 239 -6.77 42.22 -25.80
C TYR A 239 -6.39 41.17 -24.73
N ALA A 240 -7.34 40.72 -23.89
CA ALA A 240 -7.03 39.70 -22.88
C ALA A 240 -7.13 38.28 -23.46
N LYS A 241 -5.98 37.59 -23.60
CA LYS A 241 -5.94 36.14 -23.88
C LYS A 241 -6.70 35.38 -22.78
N PRO A 242 -7.42 34.29 -23.11
CA PRO A 242 -8.11 33.48 -22.11
C PRO A 242 -7.10 32.91 -21.11
N ILE A 243 -7.32 33.17 -19.82
CA ILE A 243 -6.51 32.61 -18.73
C ILE A 243 -6.99 31.17 -18.52
N THR A 244 -6.06 30.24 -18.72
CA THR A 244 -6.28 28.82 -18.56
C THR A 244 -5.75 28.45 -17.18
N ARG A 245 -6.62 28.00 -16.26
CA ARG A 245 -6.22 27.49 -14.94
C ARG A 245 -6.36 25.97 -14.96
N THR A 246 -5.32 25.28 -14.55
CA THR A 246 -5.33 23.82 -14.38
C THR A 246 -5.57 23.51 -12.91
N GLU A 247 -6.50 22.62 -12.60
CA GLU A 247 -6.80 22.15 -11.24
C GLU A 247 -6.68 20.62 -11.22
N ASN A 248 -6.11 20.06 -10.15
CA ASN A 248 -6.06 18.62 -9.95
C ASN A 248 -7.48 18.08 -9.70
N CYS A 249 -7.71 16.84 -10.09
CA CYS A 249 -8.98 16.17 -9.89
C CYS A 249 -8.79 14.69 -9.64
N ASP A 250 -9.81 14.09 -9.01
CA ASP A 250 -9.83 12.67 -8.71
C ASP A 250 -9.74 11.84 -9.99
N SER A 251 -8.82 10.89 -9.94
CA SER A 251 -8.47 10.00 -11.03
C SER A 251 -7.66 8.84 -10.45
N PHE A 252 -7.98 7.62 -10.86
CA PHE A 252 -7.20 6.43 -10.51
C PHE A 252 -5.71 6.61 -10.81
N PHE A 253 -5.36 7.38 -11.85
CA PHE A 253 -3.96 7.59 -12.24
C PHE A 253 -3.16 8.45 -11.26
N ASN A 254 -3.80 9.10 -10.28
CA ASN A 254 -3.11 9.71 -9.14
C ASN A 254 -2.37 8.64 -8.30
N PHE A 255 -2.80 7.38 -8.35
CA PHE A 255 -2.12 6.23 -7.76
C PHE A 255 -0.63 6.16 -8.12
N PHE A 256 -0.25 6.55 -9.34
CA PHE A 256 1.14 6.55 -9.81
C PHE A 256 1.92 7.82 -9.46
N ASN A 257 1.31 8.77 -8.75
CA ASN A 257 1.96 9.96 -8.24
C ASN A 257 1.76 10.04 -6.73
N PRO A 258 2.36 9.09 -5.97
CA PRO A 258 2.23 9.09 -4.52
C PRO A 258 2.78 10.39 -3.93
N PRO A 259 2.23 10.85 -2.81
CA PRO A 259 2.78 12.00 -2.11
C PRO A 259 4.24 11.76 -1.77
N GLN A 260 5.05 12.80 -1.93
CA GLN A 260 6.44 12.74 -1.53
C GLN A 260 6.50 13.15 -0.06
N VAL A 261 7.08 12.29 0.77
CA VAL A 261 7.51 12.69 2.11
C VAL A 261 8.62 13.73 1.92
N PRO A 262 8.44 14.99 2.39
CA PRO A 262 9.50 15.97 2.34
C PRO A 262 10.75 15.43 3.06
N ASP A 263 11.93 15.61 2.45
CA ASP A 263 13.20 15.18 3.05
C ASP A 263 13.62 16.10 4.22
N ASP A 264 13.04 17.30 4.31
CA ASP A 264 13.27 18.29 5.35
C ASP A 264 12.07 18.39 6.31
N ASP A 265 12.26 17.98 7.56
CA ASP A 265 11.26 18.06 8.65
C ASP A 265 10.74 19.50 8.89
N ASP A 266 11.46 20.53 8.45
CA ASP A 266 11.06 21.94 8.58
C ASP A 266 9.89 22.34 7.64
N GLU A 267 9.57 21.52 6.62
CA GLU A 267 8.41 21.71 5.71
C GLU A 267 7.22 20.79 6.05
N MET A 268 7.39 19.85 6.99
CA MET A 268 6.31 18.99 7.50
C MET A 268 5.69 19.63 8.74
N ASP A 269 4.64 20.44 8.55
CA ASP A 269 3.76 20.81 9.66
C ASP A 269 2.79 19.66 10.00
N ASP A 270 2.12 19.73 11.15
CA ASP A 270 1.21 18.68 11.62
C ASP A 270 0.05 18.44 10.62
N ASP A 271 -0.41 19.49 9.94
CA ASP A 271 -1.47 19.42 8.93
C ASP A 271 -0.98 18.66 7.67
N ILE A 272 0.25 18.92 7.21
CA ILE A 272 0.91 18.20 6.11
C ILE A 272 1.19 16.74 6.49
N ALA A 273 1.56 16.47 7.75
CA ALA A 273 1.79 15.12 8.24
C ALA A 273 0.50 14.29 8.31
N GLU A 274 -0.61 14.90 8.75
CA GLU A 274 -1.95 14.28 8.75
C GLU A 274 -2.45 14.05 7.31
N ASP A 275 -2.35 15.05 6.43
CA ASP A 275 -2.68 14.92 5.01
C ASP A 275 -1.84 13.83 4.32
N LEU A 276 -0.55 13.73 4.67
CA LEU A 276 0.35 12.69 4.15
C LEU A 276 -0.03 11.32 4.70
N HIS A 277 -0.44 11.22 5.96
CA HIS A 277 -0.90 9.98 6.56
C HIS A 277 -2.19 9.48 5.89
N GLU A 278 -3.20 10.35 5.73
CA GLU A 278 -4.43 10.03 4.99
C GLU A 278 -4.12 9.63 3.53
N GLN A 279 -3.17 10.31 2.88
CA GLN A 279 -2.74 9.93 1.53
C GLN A 279 -1.92 8.62 1.49
N MET A 280 -1.27 8.23 2.59
CA MET A 280 -0.67 6.90 2.74
C MET A 280 -1.73 5.82 2.99
N GLU A 281 -2.92 6.15 3.52
CA GLU A 281 -4.04 5.19 3.58
C GLU A 281 -4.53 4.80 2.18
N LEU A 282 -4.43 5.71 1.19
CA LEU A 282 -4.69 5.38 -0.23
C LEU A 282 -3.73 4.30 -0.76
N ASP A 283 -2.58 4.08 -0.12
CA ASP A 283 -1.69 2.99 -0.49
C ASP A 283 -2.19 1.60 -0.07
N TYR A 284 -3.29 1.51 0.70
CA TYR A 284 -4.06 0.27 0.88
C TYR A 284 -4.56 -0.30 -0.46
N ILE A 285 -4.79 0.54 -1.46
CA ILE A 285 -5.13 0.13 -2.81
C ILE A 285 -4.05 -0.79 -3.40
N GLY A 286 -2.77 -0.50 -3.15
CA GLY A 286 -1.67 -1.32 -3.62
C GLY A 286 -1.72 -2.75 -3.06
N SER A 287 -2.01 -2.87 -1.77
CA SER A 287 -2.21 -4.16 -1.10
C SER A 287 -3.43 -4.89 -1.63
N THR A 288 -4.56 -4.20 -1.83
CA THR A 288 -5.78 -4.77 -2.44
C THR A 288 -5.52 -5.33 -3.83
N ILE A 289 -4.79 -4.60 -4.69
CA ILE A 289 -4.44 -5.09 -6.02
C ILE A 289 -3.53 -6.33 -5.93
N ARG A 290 -2.54 -6.31 -5.04
CA ARG A 290 -1.58 -7.41 -4.83
C ARG A 290 -2.27 -8.67 -4.32
N ASP A 291 -3.09 -8.56 -3.29
CA ASP A 291 -3.58 -9.70 -2.50
C ASP A 291 -4.96 -10.19 -2.95
N ARG A 292 -5.82 -9.28 -3.43
CA ARG A 292 -7.19 -9.63 -3.85
C ARG A 292 -7.33 -9.67 -5.36
N ILE A 293 -6.96 -8.60 -6.07
CA ILE A 293 -7.25 -8.50 -7.51
C ILE A 293 -6.39 -9.44 -8.35
N ILE A 294 -5.07 -9.43 -8.19
CA ILE A 294 -4.18 -10.26 -9.02
C ILE A 294 -4.45 -11.76 -8.83
N PRO A 295 -4.59 -12.31 -7.60
CA PRO A 295 -4.82 -13.74 -7.41
C PRO A 295 -6.22 -14.18 -7.84
N HIS A 296 -7.24 -13.33 -7.62
CA HIS A 296 -8.64 -13.66 -7.85
C HIS A 296 -9.28 -12.89 -9.01
N ALA A 297 -8.48 -12.43 -9.99
CA ALA A 297 -8.94 -11.56 -11.07
C ALA A 297 -10.16 -12.10 -11.84
N VAL A 298 -10.22 -13.42 -12.06
CA VAL A 298 -11.37 -14.06 -12.74
C VAL A 298 -12.61 -14.01 -11.86
N SER A 299 -12.49 -14.29 -10.56
CA SER A 299 -13.60 -14.21 -9.61
C SER A 299 -14.13 -12.79 -9.47
N TRP A 300 -13.26 -11.78 -9.47
CA TRP A 300 -13.64 -10.37 -9.51
C TRP A 300 -14.34 -10.02 -10.83
N PHE A 301 -13.80 -10.45 -11.97
CA PHE A 301 -14.44 -10.25 -13.27
C PHE A 301 -15.83 -10.88 -13.38
N THR A 302 -16.03 -12.08 -12.83
CA THR A 302 -17.32 -12.78 -12.85
C THR A 302 -18.27 -12.39 -11.72
N GLY A 303 -17.84 -11.51 -10.81
CA GLY A 303 -18.61 -11.10 -9.63
C GLY A 303 -18.71 -12.13 -8.49
N GLY A 304 -17.96 -13.23 -8.57
CA GLY A 304 -17.95 -14.27 -7.53
C GLY A 304 -17.15 -13.88 -6.28
N ALA A 305 -16.16 -13.00 -6.42
CA ALA A 305 -15.37 -12.51 -5.29
C ALA A 305 -16.15 -11.53 -4.41
N ALA A 306 -16.88 -10.58 -5.01
CA ALA A 306 -17.69 -9.62 -4.26
C ALA A 306 -18.75 -10.30 -3.37
N GLN A 307 -19.35 -11.40 -3.84
CA GLN A 307 -20.31 -12.20 -3.07
C GLN A 307 -19.67 -12.97 -1.91
N ALA A 308 -18.38 -13.31 -2.01
CA ALA A 308 -17.65 -13.99 -0.96
C ALA A 308 -17.19 -13.00 0.12
N ASP A 309 -16.73 -11.81 -0.28
CA ASP A 309 -16.36 -10.72 0.62
C ASP A 309 -17.58 -10.27 1.46
N GLU A 310 -18.79 -10.15 0.89
CA GLU A 310 -20.03 -9.84 1.64
C GLU A 310 -20.39 -10.89 2.72
N PHE A 311 -19.97 -12.14 2.56
CA PHE A 311 -20.30 -13.23 3.50
C PHE A 311 -19.29 -13.32 4.66
N ASP A 312 -18.05 -12.87 4.43
CA ASP A 312 -16.98 -12.85 5.44
C ASP A 312 -17.28 -11.84 6.56
N ASP A 313 -17.92 -10.72 6.24
CA ASP A 313 -18.32 -9.70 7.23
C ASP A 313 -19.54 -10.10 8.08
N THR A 314 -20.20 -11.22 7.79
CA THR A 314 -21.43 -11.66 8.52
C THR A 314 -21.19 -12.74 9.56
N VAL A 315 -19.95 -13.22 9.74
CA VAL A 315 -19.62 -14.30 10.69
C VAL A 315 -19.01 -13.83 12.02
N GLU A 316 -18.90 -12.52 12.26
CA GLU A 316 -18.42 -11.95 13.54
C GLU A 316 -19.51 -11.50 14.54
N ASP A 317 -20.78 -11.87 14.33
CA ASP A 317 -21.88 -11.52 15.25
C ASP A 317 -22.56 -12.76 15.88
N ASN A 318 -21.75 -13.73 16.34
CA ASN A 318 -22.20 -14.65 17.39
C ASN A 318 -21.84 -14.02 18.76
N GLU A 319 -22.52 -12.93 19.11
CA GLU A 319 -22.68 -12.56 20.51
C GLU A 319 -23.43 -13.72 21.19
N CYS A 320 -22.69 -14.54 21.93
CA CYS A 320 -23.28 -15.47 22.88
C CYS A 320 -23.94 -14.65 23.99
N ASP A 321 -25.22 -14.34 23.82
CA ASP A 321 -26.12 -13.93 24.91
C ASP A 321 -26.25 -15.08 25.91
N GLU A 322 -25.26 -15.23 26.80
CA GLU A 322 -25.44 -15.93 28.07
C GLU A 322 -25.93 -14.90 29.11
N ASP A 323 -27.23 -14.61 29.06
CA ASP A 323 -27.98 -14.04 30.18
C ASP A 323 -27.96 -15.05 31.35
N GLU A 324 -26.92 -15.01 32.19
CA GLU A 324 -26.97 -15.59 33.53
C GLU A 324 -27.76 -14.66 34.46
N ASP A 325 -29.09 -14.83 34.45
CA ASP A 325 -29.99 -14.37 35.51
C ASP A 325 -29.57 -15.01 36.85
N LEU A 326 -28.71 -14.33 37.61
CA LEU A 326 -28.47 -14.64 39.02
C LEU A 326 -29.68 -14.16 39.83
N ASP A 327 -30.65 -15.07 39.98
CA ASP A 327 -31.80 -14.95 40.87
C ASP A 327 -31.32 -14.68 42.31
N ASP A 328 -31.70 -13.50 42.79
CA ASP A 328 -31.48 -12.98 44.15
C ASP A 328 -32.26 -13.87 45.13
N ASN A 329 -31.57 -14.79 45.81
CA ASN A 329 -32.17 -15.49 46.96
C ASN A 329 -32.18 -14.54 48.17
N ASP A 330 -33.31 -13.88 48.35
CA ASP A 330 -33.81 -13.32 49.60
C ASP A 330 -33.87 -14.44 50.66
N ASP A 331 -32.87 -14.51 51.54
CA ASP A 331 -33.01 -15.18 52.84
C ASP A 331 -33.44 -14.15 53.88
N GLU A 332 -34.75 -14.02 54.02
CA GLU A 332 -35.44 -13.39 55.14
C GLU A 332 -35.33 -14.27 56.40
N ASP A 333 -35.04 -13.61 57.52
CA ASP A 333 -35.41 -13.95 58.90
C ASP A 333 -34.90 -15.23 59.59
N GLY A 334 -34.20 -15.02 60.72
CA GLY A 334 -34.27 -16.00 61.81
C GLY A 334 -33.26 -15.91 62.96
N LYS A 335 -33.47 -14.92 63.85
CA LYS A 335 -33.31 -15.02 65.33
C LYS A 335 -31.93 -14.94 65.99
#